data_AF-A0A1X6WU53-F1
#
_entry.id   AF-A0A1X6WU53-F1
#
_cell.length_a   1.000
_cell.length_b   1.000
_cell.length_c   1.000
_cell.angle_alpha   90.00
_cell.angle_beta   90.00
_cell.angle_gamma   90.00
#
_symmetry.space_group_name_H-M   'P 1'
#
loop_
_entity.id
_entity.type
_entity.pdbx_description
1 polymer ?
#
loop_
_entity_poly.entity_id
_entity_poly.type
_entity_poly.pdbx_seq_one_letter_code
_entity_poly.pdbx_strand_id
1 'polypeptide(L)'
;MAIGLLVTAALVVTSLFVGEYDVLGAEDGAQMFGITRIPRTVALVLSGAAMAMCGLVMQMITQNRFVEPTTTGTTEWAGLGLLAVMILAPDSPLVVKMIAAVVSAFIGTMIFFAFLQRVTLRSSIIVPIVGIMLGGVVGAVSTFFALQTNMLQSLGIWFAGSFTGIIQGQWEPLLVVVIVVVAVFIAADRFTAAGLGEEFATNIGLNYHMVVLLGTGLIAIATGIVTVVVGNLPFLGLIVPNIVSMFRGDDLRSNLPWVALVGICTVTVCDLIGRTIISPFEVPVSLLLSVVGAIVFIALIVRRR
;
A
#
# COMPACT_ATOMS: atom_id res chain seq x y z
N MET A 1 3.87 -22.96 4.98
CA MET A 1 4.20 -21.77 5.80
C MET A 1 5.70 -21.69 6.05
N ALA A 2 6.33 -22.74 6.57
CA ALA A 2 7.78 -22.77 6.82
C ALA A 2 8.65 -22.39 5.61
N ILE A 3 8.37 -22.94 4.42
CA ILE A 3 9.08 -22.59 3.18
C ILE A 3 8.91 -21.10 2.85
N GLY A 4 7.69 -20.56 2.97
CA GLY A 4 7.42 -19.14 2.74
C GLY A 4 8.24 -18.25 3.68
N LEU A 5 8.27 -18.58 4.98
CA LEU A 5 9.07 -17.87 5.97
C LEU A 5 10.56 -17.92 5.66
N LEU A 6 11.08 -19.09 5.25
CA LEU A 6 12.49 -19.25 4.89
C LEU A 6 12.85 -18.42 3.66
N VAL A 7 12.01 -18.42 2.63
CA VAL A 7 12.21 -17.62 1.41
C VAL A 7 12.16 -16.12 1.74
N THR A 8 11.17 -15.68 2.52
CA THR A 8 11.07 -14.27 2.93
C THR A 8 12.27 -13.86 3.78
N ALA A 9 12.69 -14.69 4.74
CA ALA A 9 13.86 -14.43 5.56
C ALA A 9 15.14 -14.34 4.71
N ALA A 10 15.34 -15.26 3.75
CA ALA A 10 16.48 -15.22 2.83
C ALA A 10 16.50 -13.94 1.99
N LEU A 11 15.34 -13.50 1.47
CA LEU A 11 15.23 -12.24 0.72
C LEU A 11 15.52 -11.02 1.59
N VAL A 12 14.98 -10.97 2.81
CA VAL A 12 15.22 -9.89 3.78
C VAL A 12 16.70 -9.79 4.13
N VAL A 13 17.34 -10.93 4.43
CA VAL A 13 18.78 -10.99 4.71
C VAL A 13 19.58 -10.54 3.48
N THR A 14 19.20 -10.98 2.28
CA THR A 14 19.86 -10.56 1.03
C THR A 14 19.74 -9.04 0.82
N SER A 15 18.57 -8.44 1.08
CA SER A 15 18.35 -6.99 0.96
C SER A 15 19.27 -6.13 1.83
N LEU A 16 19.71 -6.66 2.98
CA LEU A 16 20.65 -5.97 3.87
C LEU A 16 22.05 -5.82 3.25
N PHE A 17 22.47 -6.78 2.42
CA PHE A 17 23.81 -6.81 1.84
C PHE A 17 23.87 -6.34 0.38
N VAL A 18 22.72 -6.16 -0.29
CA VAL A 18 22.68 -5.73 -1.69
C VAL A 18 22.60 -4.21 -1.83
N GLY A 19 23.62 -3.62 -2.45
CA GLY A 19 23.60 -2.32 -3.11
C GLY A 19 25.01 -1.78 -3.36
N GLU A 20 25.10 -0.56 -3.86
CA GLU A 20 26.36 0.00 -4.40
C GLU A 20 27.44 0.25 -3.33
N TYR A 21 27.06 0.78 -2.17
CA TYR A 21 28.01 1.09 -1.11
C TYR A 21 28.43 -0.18 -0.34
N ASP A 22 29.74 -0.41 -0.26
CA ASP A 22 30.34 -1.55 0.45
C ASP A 22 30.29 -1.37 1.97
N VAL A 23 29.26 -1.95 2.57
CA VAL A 23 29.03 -1.92 4.02
C VAL A 23 29.95 -2.84 4.82
N LEU A 24 30.68 -3.76 4.18
CA LEU A 24 31.56 -4.72 4.87
C LEU A 24 33.03 -4.31 4.81
N GLY A 25 33.46 -3.67 3.72
CA GLY A 25 34.85 -3.26 3.50
C GLY A 25 35.17 -1.81 3.85
N ALA A 26 34.17 -0.91 3.89
CA ALA A 26 34.41 0.51 4.16
C ALA A 26 34.58 0.81 5.67
N GLU A 27 35.38 1.83 5.99
CA GLU A 27 35.65 2.26 7.38
C GLU A 27 34.37 2.69 8.13
N ASP A 28 33.44 3.34 7.43
CA ASP A 28 32.12 3.74 7.92
C ASP A 28 31.00 2.73 7.58
N GLY A 29 31.37 1.53 7.12
CA GLY A 29 30.46 0.50 6.63
C GLY A 29 29.37 0.08 7.64
N ALA A 30 29.76 -0.16 8.88
CA ALA A 30 28.83 -0.52 9.96
C ALA A 30 27.84 0.61 10.30
N GLN A 31 28.29 1.86 10.22
CA GLN A 31 27.43 3.03 10.46
C GLN A 31 26.42 3.19 9.32
N MET A 32 26.87 3.11 8.07
CA MET A 32 26.00 3.18 6.89
C MET A 32 24.99 2.02 6.84
N PHE A 33 25.38 0.83 7.30
CA PHE A 33 24.48 -0.31 7.46
C PHE A 33 23.31 0.01 8.40
N GLY A 34 23.59 0.62 9.55
CA GLY A 34 22.58 1.03 10.53
C GLY A 34 21.71 2.20 10.08
N ILE A 35 22.29 3.17 9.37
CA ILE A 35 21.58 4.40 8.95
C ILE A 35 20.67 4.16 7.74
N THR A 36 21.03 3.24 6.83
CA THR A 36 20.34 3.09 5.54
C THR A 36 19.80 1.67 5.29
N ARG A 37 20.61 0.62 5.48
CA ARG A 37 20.24 -0.76 5.08
C ARG A 37 19.15 -1.34 5.96
N ILE A 38 19.30 -1.23 7.27
CA ILE A 38 18.30 -1.71 8.23
C ILE A 38 16.99 -0.93 8.07
N PRO A 39 16.97 0.42 8.13
CA PRO A 39 15.77 1.24 7.90
C PRO A 39 15.02 0.89 6.62
N ARG A 40 15.74 0.80 5.49
CA ARG A 40 15.15 0.47 4.20
C ARG A 40 14.52 -0.91 4.20
N THR A 41 15.22 -1.91 4.72
CA THR A 41 14.72 -3.30 4.76
C THR A 41 13.51 -3.44 5.67
N VAL A 42 13.51 -2.78 6.83
CA VAL A 42 12.34 -2.75 7.72
C VAL A 42 11.16 -2.08 7.03
N ALA A 43 11.37 -0.98 6.33
CA ALA A 43 10.32 -0.32 5.57
C ALA A 43 9.73 -1.20 4.46
N LEU A 44 10.55 -1.97 3.72
CA LEU A 44 10.08 -2.94 2.73
C LEU A 44 9.15 -3.98 3.36
N VAL A 45 9.53 -4.52 4.51
CA VAL A 45 8.74 -5.53 5.23
C VAL A 45 7.41 -4.94 5.71
N LEU A 46 7.44 -3.79 6.37
CA LEU A 46 6.25 -3.17 6.95
C LEU A 46 5.26 -2.71 5.87
N SER A 47 5.74 -1.99 4.86
CA SER A 47 4.89 -1.51 3.76
C SER A 47 4.37 -2.65 2.91
N GLY A 48 5.21 -3.65 2.59
CA GLY A 48 4.84 -4.81 1.79
C GLY A 48 3.73 -5.64 2.43
N ALA A 49 3.86 -5.96 3.72
CA ALA A 49 2.84 -6.68 4.46
C ALA A 49 1.53 -5.88 4.53
N ALA A 50 1.63 -4.61 4.90
CA ALA A 50 0.46 -3.78 5.17
C ALA A 50 -0.36 -3.48 3.93
N MET A 51 0.28 -3.05 2.85
CA MET A 51 -0.41 -2.69 1.61
C MET A 51 -1.07 -3.92 0.98
N ALA A 52 -0.42 -5.09 1.04
CA ALA A 52 -1.03 -6.35 0.61
C ALA A 52 -2.28 -6.70 1.44
N MET A 53 -2.22 -6.57 2.77
CA MET A 53 -3.37 -6.83 3.64
C MET A 53 -4.48 -5.79 3.50
N CYS A 54 -4.14 -4.51 3.33
CA CYS A 54 -5.11 -3.45 3.05
C CYS A 54 -5.85 -3.70 1.74
N GLY A 55 -5.14 -4.17 0.71
CA GLY A 55 -5.75 -4.64 -0.52
C GLY A 55 -6.76 -5.76 -0.28
N LEU A 56 -6.38 -6.81 0.44
CA LEU A 56 -7.28 -7.91 0.78
C LEU A 56 -8.53 -7.46 1.56
N VAL A 57 -8.36 -6.60 2.58
CA VAL A 57 -9.49 -6.04 3.35
C VAL A 57 -10.38 -5.17 2.47
N MET A 58 -9.80 -4.37 1.58
CA MET A 58 -10.55 -3.52 0.66
C MET A 58 -11.35 -4.35 -0.34
N GLN A 59 -10.80 -5.45 -0.85
CA GLN A 59 -11.51 -6.39 -1.72
C GLN A 59 -12.71 -7.03 -1.01
N MET A 60 -12.56 -7.38 0.28
CA MET A 60 -13.67 -7.94 1.06
C MET A 60 -14.79 -6.90 1.25
N ILE A 61 -14.47 -5.70 1.70
CA ILE A 61 -15.46 -4.66 2.01
C ILE A 61 -16.16 -4.17 0.74
N THR A 62 -15.45 -4.06 -0.37
CA THR A 62 -16.03 -3.67 -1.67
C THR A 62 -16.65 -4.85 -2.42
N GLN A 63 -16.51 -6.07 -1.89
CA GLN A 63 -16.92 -7.32 -2.53
C GLN A 63 -16.37 -7.45 -3.97
N ASN A 64 -15.17 -6.93 -4.21
CA ASN A 64 -14.59 -6.85 -5.54
C ASN A 64 -13.08 -7.11 -5.51
N ARG A 65 -12.66 -8.16 -6.20
CA ARG A 65 -11.26 -8.63 -6.21
C ARG A 65 -10.30 -7.72 -6.99
N PHE A 66 -10.81 -6.78 -7.78
CA PHE A 66 -9.98 -5.85 -8.56
C PHE A 66 -9.80 -4.50 -7.88
N VAL A 67 -10.16 -4.41 -6.59
CA VAL A 67 -10.05 -3.17 -5.82
C VAL A 67 -8.88 -3.25 -4.84
N GLU A 68 -8.14 -2.16 -4.75
CA GLU A 68 -7.07 -1.87 -3.80
C GLU A 68 -6.98 -0.35 -3.56
N PRO A 69 -6.25 0.14 -2.54
CA PRO A 69 -6.22 1.55 -2.19
C PRO A 69 -5.86 2.52 -3.34
N THR A 70 -4.96 2.11 -4.24
CA THR A 70 -4.57 2.88 -5.43
C THR A 70 -5.64 2.90 -6.52
N THR A 71 -6.50 1.90 -6.58
CA THR A 71 -7.64 1.89 -7.53
C THR A 71 -8.86 2.61 -6.99
N THR A 72 -8.98 2.81 -5.67
CA THR A 72 -10.09 3.58 -5.06
C THR A 72 -9.80 5.08 -4.95
N GLY A 73 -8.61 5.52 -5.36
CA GLY A 73 -8.17 6.90 -5.24
C GLY A 73 -7.59 7.24 -3.85
N THR A 74 -7.51 6.29 -2.92
CA THR A 74 -7.14 6.55 -1.51
C THR A 74 -5.73 7.13 -1.39
N THR A 75 -4.81 6.68 -2.24
CA THR A 75 -3.43 7.17 -2.31
C THR A 75 -3.37 8.61 -2.83
N GLU A 76 -4.18 8.95 -3.83
CA GLU A 76 -4.29 10.29 -4.40
C GLU A 76 -4.82 11.28 -3.37
N TRP A 77 -5.82 10.87 -2.57
CA TRP A 77 -6.32 11.66 -1.45
C TRP A 77 -5.29 11.83 -0.34
N ALA A 78 -4.53 10.79 0.00
CA ALA A 78 -3.39 10.92 0.91
C ALA A 78 -2.39 11.97 0.42
N GLY A 79 -2.16 12.01 -0.90
CA GLY A 79 -1.25 12.94 -1.56
C GLY A 79 -1.70 14.36 -1.53
N LEU A 80 -2.98 14.59 -1.79
CA LEU A 80 -3.57 15.90 -1.64
C LEU A 80 -3.44 16.41 -0.18
N GLY A 81 -3.67 15.54 0.80
CA GLY A 81 -3.50 15.87 2.23
C GLY A 81 -2.05 16.22 2.59
N LEU A 82 -1.09 15.44 2.10
CA LEU A 82 0.33 15.71 2.28
C LEU A 82 0.73 17.03 1.62
N LEU A 83 0.34 17.24 0.36
CA LEU A 83 0.62 18.44 -0.40
C LEU A 83 0.05 19.69 0.29
N ALA A 84 -1.17 19.61 0.82
CA ALA A 84 -1.79 20.70 1.56
C ALA A 84 -0.94 21.13 2.77
N VAL A 85 -0.41 20.19 3.56
CA VAL A 85 0.48 20.52 4.68
C VAL A 85 1.81 21.06 4.19
N MET A 86 2.39 20.51 3.12
CA MET A 86 3.64 21.01 2.55
C MET A 86 3.52 22.46 2.06
N ILE A 87 2.34 22.87 1.59
CA ILE A 87 2.08 24.24 1.14
C ILE A 87 1.78 25.16 2.32
N LEU A 88 0.89 24.75 3.22
CA LEU A 88 0.36 25.62 4.28
C LEU A 88 1.27 25.71 5.51
N ALA A 89 2.01 24.64 5.80
CA ALA A 89 2.86 24.52 6.99
C ALA A 89 4.09 23.63 6.69
N PRO A 90 5.01 24.07 5.81
CA PRO A 90 6.13 23.26 5.31
C PRO A 90 7.04 22.71 6.42
N ASP A 91 7.27 23.51 7.46
CA ASP A 91 8.13 23.19 8.61
C ASP A 91 7.45 22.26 9.63
N SER A 92 6.23 21.80 9.35
CA SER A 92 5.52 20.88 10.23
C SER A 92 6.26 19.55 10.39
N PRO A 93 6.23 18.96 11.60
CA PRO A 93 6.76 17.63 11.84
C PRO A 93 6.15 16.57 10.91
N LEU A 94 6.90 15.49 10.66
CA LEU A 94 6.45 14.35 9.85
C LEU A 94 5.11 13.78 10.34
N VAL A 95 4.85 13.80 11.64
CA VAL A 95 3.59 13.36 12.26
C VAL A 95 2.38 14.16 11.78
N VAL A 96 2.50 15.48 11.63
CA VAL A 96 1.41 16.33 11.14
C VAL A 96 1.10 16.01 9.67
N LYS A 97 2.16 15.84 8.87
CA LYS A 97 2.05 15.43 7.46
C LYS A 97 1.34 14.08 7.33
N MET A 98 1.66 13.12 8.21
CA MET A 98 0.99 11.82 8.26
C MET A 98 -0.47 11.91 8.67
N ILE A 99 -0.79 12.67 9.72
CA ILE A 99 -2.19 12.83 10.16
C ILE A 99 -3.03 13.42 9.02
N ALA A 100 -2.53 14.45 8.33
CA ALA A 100 -3.24 15.03 7.19
C ALA A 100 -3.41 14.04 6.04
N ALA A 101 -2.39 13.27 5.70
CA ALA A 101 -2.49 12.23 4.67
C ALA A 101 -3.51 11.15 5.06
N VAL A 102 -3.51 10.68 6.31
CA VAL A 102 -4.46 9.66 6.80
C VAL A 102 -5.89 10.19 6.82
N VAL A 103 -6.10 11.42 7.31
CA VAL A 103 -7.44 12.04 7.34
C VAL A 103 -7.97 12.24 5.93
N SER A 104 -7.15 12.77 5.01
CA SER A 104 -7.56 12.95 3.61
C SER A 104 -7.82 11.60 2.93
N ALA A 105 -6.97 10.59 3.13
CA ALA A 105 -7.19 9.23 2.64
C ALA A 105 -8.51 8.63 3.13
N PHE A 106 -8.83 8.82 4.42
CA PHE A 106 -10.07 8.35 5.01
C PHE A 106 -11.29 9.04 4.40
N ILE A 107 -11.26 10.39 4.33
CA ILE A 107 -12.32 11.20 3.70
C ILE A 107 -12.52 10.77 2.25
N GLY A 108 -11.42 10.64 1.51
CA GLY A 108 -11.43 10.21 0.11
C GLY A 108 -12.04 8.84 -0.12
N THR A 109 -11.70 7.89 0.74
CA THR A 109 -12.26 6.53 0.68
C THR A 109 -13.75 6.54 1.04
N MET A 110 -14.18 7.36 2.01
CA MET A 110 -15.60 7.55 2.33
C MET A 110 -16.37 8.19 1.17
N ILE A 111 -15.78 9.18 0.49
CA ILE A 111 -16.35 9.77 -0.73
C ILE A 111 -16.49 8.68 -1.80
N PHE A 112 -15.46 7.87 -2.03
CA PHE A 112 -15.50 6.75 -2.96
C PHE A 112 -16.67 5.78 -2.65
N PHE A 113 -16.82 5.36 -1.38
CA PHE A 113 -17.94 4.50 -0.98
C PHE A 113 -19.31 5.18 -1.17
N ALA A 114 -19.43 6.47 -0.87
CA ALA A 114 -20.67 7.23 -1.08
C ALA A 114 -21.04 7.31 -2.57
N PHE A 115 -20.06 7.44 -3.46
CA PHE A 115 -20.29 7.33 -4.91
C PHE A 115 -20.70 5.91 -5.31
N LEU A 116 -20.00 4.89 -4.79
CA LEU A 116 -20.27 3.49 -5.11
C LEU A 116 -21.69 3.06 -4.73
N GLN A 117 -22.25 3.59 -3.63
CA GLN A 117 -23.63 3.34 -3.22
C GLN A 117 -24.65 3.81 -4.27
N ARG A 118 -24.33 4.84 -5.06
CA ARG A 118 -25.22 5.40 -6.10
C ARG A 118 -25.09 4.68 -7.45
N VAL A 119 -24.06 3.85 -7.63
CA VAL A 119 -23.84 3.12 -8.88
C VAL A 119 -24.70 1.85 -8.88
N THR A 120 -25.67 1.81 -9.79
CA THR A 120 -26.62 0.69 -9.95
C THR A 120 -25.98 -0.53 -10.64
N LEU A 121 -25.01 -0.31 -11.54
CA LEU A 121 -24.27 -1.36 -12.23
C LEU A 121 -22.97 -1.68 -11.48
N ARG A 122 -23.03 -2.65 -10.56
CA ARG A 122 -21.86 -3.12 -9.80
C ARG A 122 -21.13 -4.26 -10.53
N SER A 123 -20.79 -4.05 -11.80
CA SER A 123 -19.90 -5.00 -12.46
C SER A 123 -18.51 -4.93 -11.81
N SER A 124 -17.78 -6.05 -11.80
CA SER A 124 -16.47 -6.13 -11.14
C SER A 124 -15.45 -5.11 -11.69
N ILE A 125 -15.64 -4.60 -12.90
CA ILE A 125 -14.74 -3.65 -13.56
C ILE A 125 -15.15 -2.19 -13.30
N ILE A 126 -16.43 -1.91 -13.06
CA ILE A 126 -16.92 -0.53 -12.86
C ILE A 126 -16.36 0.06 -11.57
N VAL A 127 -16.25 -0.73 -10.49
CA VAL A 127 -15.81 -0.23 -9.18
C VAL A 127 -14.38 0.35 -9.22
N PRO A 128 -13.36 -0.35 -9.76
CA PRO A 128 -12.04 0.24 -9.95
C PRO A 128 -12.03 1.43 -10.91
N ILE A 129 -12.81 1.40 -11.99
CA ILE A 129 -12.87 2.54 -12.95
C ILE A 129 -13.35 3.82 -12.26
N VAL A 130 -14.41 3.73 -11.46
CA VAL A 130 -14.92 4.89 -10.71
C VAL A 130 -13.84 5.44 -9.78
N GLY A 131 -13.13 4.56 -9.07
CA GLY A 131 -12.05 4.98 -8.18
C GLY A 131 -10.87 5.62 -8.92
N ILE A 132 -10.45 5.05 -10.06
CA ILE A 132 -9.41 5.63 -10.92
C ILE A 132 -9.84 7.00 -11.46
N MET A 133 -11.10 7.16 -11.86
CA MET A 133 -11.63 8.44 -12.31
C MET A 133 -11.64 9.49 -11.19
N LEU A 134 -12.11 9.13 -10.00
CA LEU A 134 -12.10 10.01 -8.82
C LEU A 134 -10.65 10.37 -8.41
N GLY A 135 -9.77 9.38 -8.37
CA GLY A 135 -8.34 9.57 -8.12
C GLY A 135 -7.70 10.50 -9.17
N GLY A 136 -8.06 10.35 -10.45
CA GLY A 136 -7.61 11.23 -11.51
C GLY A 136 -8.03 12.70 -11.33
N VAL A 137 -9.25 12.95 -10.84
CA VAL A 137 -9.71 14.31 -10.49
C VAL A 137 -8.87 14.88 -9.34
N VAL A 138 -8.68 14.11 -8.27
CA VAL A 138 -7.87 14.52 -7.10
C VAL A 138 -6.41 14.73 -7.49
N GLY A 139 -5.87 13.88 -8.35
CA GLY A 139 -4.52 13.99 -8.89
C GLY A 139 -4.35 15.23 -9.76
N ALA A 140 -5.35 15.58 -10.58
CA ALA A 140 -5.34 16.82 -11.36
C ALA A 140 -5.35 18.07 -10.47
N VAL A 141 -6.18 18.06 -9.41
CA VAL A 141 -6.20 19.13 -8.39
C VAL A 141 -4.83 19.23 -7.69
N SER A 142 -4.26 18.11 -7.27
CA SER A 142 -2.94 18.05 -6.64
C SER A 142 -1.86 18.60 -7.58
N THR A 143 -1.89 18.22 -8.85
CA THR A 143 -0.96 18.69 -9.88
C THR A 143 -1.10 20.20 -10.10
N PHE A 144 -2.32 20.73 -10.17
CA PHE A 144 -2.56 22.16 -10.31
C PHE A 144 -1.93 22.96 -9.15
N PHE A 145 -2.20 22.56 -7.90
CA PHE A 145 -1.61 23.25 -6.75
C PHE A 145 -0.09 23.07 -6.68
N ALA A 146 0.43 21.90 -7.03
CA ALA A 146 1.87 21.66 -7.07
C ALA A 146 2.57 22.52 -8.14
N LEU A 147 1.93 22.77 -9.28
CA LEU A 147 2.42 23.72 -10.28
C LEU A 147 2.46 25.15 -9.75
N GLN A 148 1.38 25.61 -9.10
CA GLN A 148 1.29 26.96 -8.55
C GLN A 148 2.29 27.22 -7.42
N THR A 149 2.67 26.17 -6.69
CA THR A 149 3.55 26.26 -5.50
C THR A 149 4.97 25.75 -5.74
N ASN A 150 5.32 25.45 -7.00
CA ASN A 150 6.62 24.90 -7.39
C ASN A 150 6.99 23.59 -6.67
N MET A 151 5.97 22.80 -6.31
CA MET A 151 6.07 21.49 -5.64
C MET A 151 5.90 20.31 -6.60
N LEU A 152 5.86 20.56 -7.93
CA LEU A 152 5.64 19.50 -8.93
C LEU A 152 6.69 18.39 -8.84
N GLN A 153 7.96 18.74 -8.61
CA GLN A 153 9.03 17.75 -8.45
C GLN A 153 8.84 16.91 -7.19
N SER A 154 8.52 17.54 -6.05
CA SER A 154 8.23 16.84 -4.79
C SER A 154 7.06 15.88 -4.94
N LEU A 155 5.99 16.33 -5.61
CA LEU A 155 4.81 15.51 -5.91
C LEU A 155 5.19 14.33 -6.82
N GLY A 156 6.01 14.57 -7.84
CA GLY A 156 6.50 13.55 -8.76
C GLY A 156 7.34 12.47 -8.06
N ILE A 157 8.27 12.86 -7.18
CA ILE A 157 9.08 11.92 -6.38
C ILE A 157 8.19 11.04 -5.50
N TRP A 158 7.14 11.64 -4.93
CA TRP A 158 6.22 10.94 -4.04
C TRP A 158 5.32 9.92 -4.76
N PHE A 159 4.75 10.30 -5.92
CA PHE A 159 4.01 9.37 -6.77
C PHE A 159 4.92 8.31 -7.42
N ALA A 160 6.20 8.63 -7.63
CA ALA A 160 7.17 7.66 -8.12
C ALA A 160 7.52 6.58 -7.10
N GLY A 161 7.26 6.75 -5.80
CA GLY A 161 7.40 5.71 -4.77
C GLY A 161 8.76 5.03 -4.72
N SER A 162 9.60 5.40 -3.74
CA SER A 162 10.95 4.86 -3.62
C SER A 162 11.37 4.65 -2.16
N PHE A 163 12.18 3.62 -1.97
CA PHE A 163 12.80 3.29 -0.69
C PHE A 163 14.22 3.88 -0.54
N THR A 164 14.74 4.56 -1.58
CA THR A 164 16.10 5.14 -1.59
C THR A 164 16.30 6.19 -0.49
N GLY A 165 15.27 6.99 -0.19
CA GLY A 165 15.33 8.07 0.80
C GLY A 165 15.17 7.63 2.25
N ILE A 166 14.98 6.33 2.51
CA ILE A 166 14.64 5.84 3.83
C ILE A 166 15.91 5.71 4.68
N ILE A 167 16.01 6.61 5.65
CA ILE A 167 17.10 6.67 6.62
C ILE A 167 16.56 6.61 8.05
N GLN A 168 17.45 6.35 9.00
CA GLN A 168 17.13 6.45 10.43
C GLN A 168 16.47 7.80 10.77
N GLY A 169 15.37 7.77 11.53
CA GLY A 169 14.55 8.93 11.87
C GLY A 169 13.31 9.13 10.97
N GLN A 170 13.23 8.47 9.80
CA GLN A 170 12.11 8.60 8.87
C GLN A 170 11.19 7.37 8.79
N TRP A 171 11.68 6.18 9.13
CA TRP A 171 10.94 4.91 8.96
C TRP A 171 10.15 4.51 10.21
N GLU A 172 10.50 5.05 11.38
CA GLU A 172 9.92 4.74 12.68
C GLU A 172 8.38 4.88 12.70
N PRO A 173 7.77 5.87 12.01
CA PRO A 173 6.32 5.93 11.92
C PRO A 173 5.65 4.72 11.27
N LEU A 174 6.37 3.96 10.41
CA LEU A 174 5.83 2.72 9.84
C LEU A 174 5.56 1.67 10.92
N LEU A 175 6.11 1.78 12.13
CA LEU A 175 5.78 0.87 13.23
C LEU A 175 4.30 0.91 13.61
N VAL A 176 3.61 2.04 13.39
CA VAL A 176 2.15 2.15 13.59
C VAL A 176 1.40 1.15 12.69
N VAL A 177 1.97 0.83 11.53
CA VAL A 177 1.39 -0.11 10.59
C VAL A 177 1.36 -1.54 11.16
N VAL A 178 2.26 -1.89 12.09
CA VAL A 178 2.19 -3.17 12.82
C VAL A 178 0.88 -3.27 13.60
N ILE A 179 0.44 -2.16 14.22
CA ILE A 179 -0.83 -2.11 14.94
C ILE A 179 -1.99 -2.34 13.97
N VAL A 180 -1.93 -1.75 12.77
CA VAL A 180 -2.94 -1.98 11.72
C VAL A 180 -2.97 -3.44 11.29
N VAL A 181 -1.81 -4.05 11.02
CA VAL A 181 -1.68 -5.46 10.66
C VAL A 181 -2.32 -6.35 11.73
N VAL A 182 -1.98 -6.14 13.00
CA VAL A 182 -2.54 -6.90 14.13
C VAL A 182 -4.06 -6.67 14.23
N ALA A 183 -4.53 -5.43 14.09
CA ALA A 183 -5.96 -5.13 14.12
C ALA A 183 -6.72 -5.83 12.98
N VAL A 184 -6.14 -5.91 11.79
CA VAL A 184 -6.70 -6.67 10.66
C VAL A 184 -6.79 -8.17 10.98
N PHE A 185 -5.75 -8.74 11.60
CA PHE A 185 -5.78 -10.14 12.04
C PHE A 185 -6.89 -10.42 13.06
N ILE A 186 -7.08 -9.53 14.03
CA ILE A 186 -8.13 -9.67 15.05
C ILE A 186 -9.52 -9.50 14.44
N ALA A 187 -9.68 -8.58 13.49
CA ALA A 187 -10.95 -8.29 12.82
C ALA A 187 -11.23 -9.19 11.60
N ALA A 188 -10.38 -10.16 11.28
CA ALA A 188 -10.44 -10.97 10.07
C ALA A 188 -11.84 -11.60 9.87
N ASP A 189 -12.35 -12.32 10.86
CA ASP A 189 -13.63 -13.02 10.75
C ASP A 189 -14.80 -12.05 10.47
N ARG A 190 -14.71 -10.81 10.98
CA ARG A 190 -15.70 -9.75 10.71
C ARG A 190 -15.62 -9.25 9.27
N PHE A 191 -14.41 -9.10 8.73
CA PHE A 191 -14.21 -8.73 7.33
C PHE A 191 -14.68 -9.83 6.38
N THR A 192 -14.46 -11.11 6.71
CA THR A 192 -15.00 -12.23 5.94
C THR A 192 -16.53 -12.20 5.91
N ALA A 193 -17.17 -11.99 7.06
CA ALA A 193 -18.62 -11.87 7.14
C ALA A 193 -19.15 -10.67 6.34
N ALA A 194 -18.49 -9.51 6.43
CA ALA A 194 -18.84 -8.34 5.62
C ALA A 194 -18.66 -8.59 4.11
N GLY A 195 -17.64 -9.38 3.72
CA GLY A 195 -17.41 -9.78 2.33
C GLY A 195 -18.50 -10.66 1.73
N LEU A 196 -19.30 -11.35 2.56
CA LEU A 196 -20.47 -12.11 2.12
C LEU A 196 -21.69 -11.23 1.83
N GLY A 197 -21.64 -9.95 2.21
CA GLY A 197 -22.66 -8.94 1.92
C GLY A 197 -23.35 -8.43 3.17
N GLU A 198 -24.01 -7.29 3.00
CA GLU A 198 -24.67 -6.56 4.08
C GLU A 198 -25.79 -7.37 4.74
N GLU A 199 -26.63 -8.03 3.94
CA GLU A 199 -27.73 -8.87 4.44
C GLU A 199 -27.20 -10.06 5.27
N PHE A 200 -26.16 -10.73 4.77
CA PHE A 200 -25.55 -11.87 5.48
C PHE A 200 -24.93 -11.43 6.81
N ALA A 201 -24.11 -10.37 6.78
CA ALA A 201 -23.48 -9.82 7.97
C ALA A 201 -24.52 -9.40 9.03
N THR A 202 -25.59 -8.74 8.59
CA THR A 202 -26.66 -8.28 9.50
C THR A 202 -27.44 -9.46 10.09
N ASN A 203 -27.71 -10.51 9.31
CA ASN A 203 -28.43 -11.70 9.78
C ASN A 203 -27.68 -12.48 10.87
N ILE A 204 -26.34 -12.46 10.87
CA ILE A 204 -25.52 -13.09 11.93
C ILE A 204 -25.24 -12.15 13.12
N GLY A 205 -25.88 -10.98 13.16
CA GLY A 205 -25.76 -10.00 14.25
C GLY A 205 -24.56 -9.05 14.15
N LEU A 206 -23.88 -9.01 13.00
CA LEU A 206 -22.76 -8.11 12.77
C LEU A 206 -23.24 -6.76 12.23
N ASN A 207 -22.76 -5.66 12.81
CA ASN A 207 -23.02 -4.33 12.24
C ASN A 207 -22.11 -4.09 11.03
N TYR A 208 -22.65 -4.29 9.82
CA TYR A 208 -21.93 -4.14 8.55
C TYR A 208 -21.24 -2.77 8.43
N HIS A 209 -21.98 -1.69 8.68
CA HIS A 209 -21.48 -0.31 8.56
C HIS A 209 -20.29 -0.03 9.49
N MET A 210 -20.33 -0.55 10.72
CA MET A 210 -19.21 -0.40 11.67
C MET A 210 -17.97 -1.16 11.19
N VAL A 211 -18.14 -2.32 10.57
CA VAL A 211 -17.01 -3.11 10.02
C VAL A 211 -16.42 -2.43 8.79
N VAL A 212 -17.25 -1.89 7.90
CA VAL A 212 -16.79 -1.08 6.75
C VAL A 212 -16.02 0.15 7.24
N LEU A 213 -16.53 0.84 8.27
CA LEU A 213 -15.88 2.01 8.86
C LEU A 213 -14.53 1.65 9.49
N LEU A 214 -14.48 0.56 10.26
CA LEU A 214 -13.25 0.05 10.87
C LEU A 214 -12.21 -0.29 9.80
N GLY A 215 -12.60 -1.07 8.79
CA GLY A 215 -11.69 -1.46 7.72
C GLY A 215 -11.19 -0.27 6.91
N THR A 216 -12.07 0.69 6.62
CA THR A 216 -11.67 1.93 5.94
C THR A 216 -10.71 2.76 6.79
N GLY A 217 -10.94 2.85 8.10
CA GLY A 217 -10.01 3.51 9.03
C GLY A 217 -8.63 2.86 9.02
N LEU A 218 -8.58 1.53 9.12
CA LEU A 218 -7.33 0.77 9.08
C LEU A 218 -6.59 0.95 7.74
N ILE A 219 -7.31 0.87 6.61
CA ILE A 219 -6.76 1.09 5.27
C ILE A 219 -6.22 2.51 5.13
N ALA A 220 -6.96 3.52 5.60
CA ALA A 220 -6.54 4.92 5.52
C ALA A 220 -5.30 5.19 6.37
N ILE A 221 -5.21 4.62 7.58
CA ILE A 221 -4.02 4.73 8.43
C ILE A 221 -2.80 4.12 7.74
N ALA A 222 -2.89 2.87 7.31
CA ALA A 222 -1.77 2.19 6.66
C ALA A 222 -1.38 2.87 5.34
N THR A 223 -2.35 3.14 4.46
CA THR A 223 -2.10 3.81 3.17
C THR A 223 -1.53 5.21 3.39
N GLY A 224 -2.10 6.02 4.28
CA GLY A 224 -1.61 7.37 4.54
C GLY A 224 -0.16 7.39 5.05
N ILE A 225 0.17 6.54 6.02
CA ILE A 225 1.53 6.44 6.58
C ILE A 225 2.51 5.90 5.53
N VAL A 226 2.17 4.79 4.86
CA VAL A 226 3.03 4.21 3.82
C VAL A 226 3.25 5.21 2.70
N THR A 227 2.20 5.91 2.26
CA THR A 227 2.38 6.89 1.19
C THR A 227 3.28 8.02 1.64
N VAL A 228 3.13 8.59 2.85
CA VAL A 228 4.02 9.67 3.32
C VAL A 228 5.48 9.25 3.44
N VAL A 229 5.76 8.03 3.91
CA VAL A 229 7.14 7.56 4.16
C VAL A 229 7.81 6.98 2.91
N VAL A 230 7.07 6.22 2.10
CA VAL A 230 7.60 5.44 0.96
C VAL A 230 7.12 5.99 -0.38
N GLY A 231 5.92 6.55 -0.42
CA GLY A 231 5.22 6.96 -1.64
C GLY A 231 4.27 5.88 -2.15
N ASN A 232 3.91 5.98 -3.43
CA ASN A 232 2.90 5.11 -4.03
C ASN A 232 3.44 3.68 -4.29
N LEU A 233 2.69 2.66 -3.86
CA LEU A 233 2.97 1.24 -4.11
C LEU A 233 1.79 0.59 -4.87
N PRO A 234 1.71 0.79 -6.20
CA PRO A 234 0.56 0.37 -7.00
C PRO A 234 0.52 -1.16 -7.20
N PHE A 235 -0.67 -1.70 -7.44
CA PHE A 235 -0.98 -3.11 -7.75
C PHE A 235 -0.65 -4.13 -6.66
N LEU A 236 0.05 -3.75 -5.60
CA LEU A 236 0.46 -4.68 -4.55
C LEU A 236 -0.75 -5.26 -3.80
N GLY A 237 -1.71 -4.40 -3.44
CA GLY A 237 -2.94 -4.79 -2.75
C GLY A 237 -3.92 -5.55 -3.65
N LEU A 238 -3.77 -5.45 -4.96
CA LEU A 238 -4.58 -6.19 -5.91
C LEU A 238 -3.94 -7.55 -6.23
N ILE A 239 -2.68 -7.59 -6.62
CA ILE A 239 -2.03 -8.82 -7.10
C ILE A 239 -1.90 -9.84 -5.99
N VAL A 240 -1.33 -9.42 -4.86
CA VAL A 240 -0.91 -10.37 -3.82
C VAL A 240 -2.09 -11.16 -3.27
N PRO A 241 -3.21 -10.54 -2.87
CA PRO A 241 -4.38 -11.28 -2.41
C PRO A 241 -4.96 -12.20 -3.47
N ASN A 242 -5.04 -11.76 -4.74
CA ASN A 242 -5.58 -12.58 -5.82
C ASN A 242 -4.73 -13.82 -6.10
N ILE A 243 -3.40 -13.67 -6.13
CA ILE A 243 -2.49 -14.81 -6.28
C ILE A 243 -2.67 -15.79 -5.12
N VAL A 244 -2.70 -15.30 -3.88
CA VAL A 244 -2.86 -16.17 -2.70
C VAL A 244 -4.21 -16.90 -2.75
N SER A 245 -5.30 -16.19 -3.08
CA SER A 245 -6.63 -16.78 -3.19
C SER A 245 -6.73 -17.83 -4.30
N MET A 246 -6.00 -17.68 -5.41
CA MET A 246 -5.96 -18.70 -6.46
C MET A 246 -5.39 -20.03 -5.99
N PHE A 247 -4.44 -20.02 -5.04
CA PHE A 247 -3.81 -21.24 -4.53
C PHE A 247 -4.48 -21.81 -3.27
N ARG A 248 -5.09 -20.96 -2.44
CA ARG A 248 -5.61 -21.35 -1.11
C ARG A 248 -7.12 -21.20 -0.93
N GLY A 249 -7.83 -20.65 -1.91
CA GLY A 249 -9.25 -20.29 -1.78
C GLY A 249 -9.44 -18.95 -1.05
N ASP A 250 -10.67 -18.63 -0.64
CA ASP A 250 -11.05 -17.28 -0.19
C ASP A 250 -11.19 -17.11 1.34
N ASP A 251 -10.62 -18.03 2.13
CA ASP A 251 -10.59 -17.88 3.59
C ASP A 251 -9.60 -16.79 4.01
N LEU A 252 -10.14 -15.66 4.48
CA LEU A 252 -9.35 -14.50 4.90
C LEU A 252 -8.35 -14.85 5.99
N ARG A 253 -8.78 -15.47 7.09
CA ARG A 253 -7.96 -15.64 8.29
C ARG A 253 -6.78 -16.58 8.02
N SER A 254 -7.02 -17.64 7.26
CA SER A 254 -5.98 -18.56 6.78
C SER A 254 -5.02 -17.91 5.78
N ASN A 255 -5.51 -16.96 4.97
CA ASN A 255 -4.73 -16.30 3.92
C ASN A 255 -3.92 -15.09 4.40
N LEU A 256 -4.32 -14.39 5.47
CA LEU A 256 -3.62 -13.19 5.94
C LEU A 256 -2.11 -13.38 6.12
N PRO A 257 -1.60 -14.47 6.75
CA PRO A 257 -0.16 -14.68 6.86
C PRO A 257 0.53 -14.86 5.51
N TRP A 258 -0.14 -15.49 4.55
CA TRP A 258 0.40 -15.68 3.20
C TRP A 258 0.38 -14.39 2.39
N VAL A 259 -0.68 -13.59 2.50
CA VAL A 259 -0.78 -12.27 1.88
C VAL A 259 0.33 -11.36 2.41
N ALA A 260 0.59 -11.37 3.72
CA ALA A 260 1.70 -10.64 4.30
C ALA A 260 3.07 -11.11 3.75
N LEU A 261 3.34 -12.42 3.77
CA LEU A 261 4.62 -12.96 3.29
C LEU A 261 4.86 -12.71 1.80
N VAL A 262 3.85 -12.94 0.96
CA VAL A 262 3.97 -12.71 -0.48
C VAL A 262 4.11 -11.22 -0.75
N GLY A 263 3.41 -10.34 -0.02
CA GLY A 263 3.57 -8.89 -0.12
C GLY A 263 4.98 -8.43 0.21
N ILE A 264 5.55 -8.91 1.31
CA ILE A 264 6.95 -8.66 1.68
C ILE A 264 7.89 -9.13 0.58
N CYS A 265 7.72 -10.37 0.08
CA CYS A 265 8.56 -10.92 -0.97
C CYS A 265 8.49 -10.10 -2.26
N THR A 266 7.28 -9.73 -2.71
CA THR A 266 7.08 -8.97 -3.94
C THR A 266 7.78 -7.62 -3.87
N VAL A 267 7.56 -6.85 -2.79
CA VAL A 267 8.20 -5.55 -2.61
C VAL A 267 9.72 -5.67 -2.48
N THR A 268 10.21 -6.66 -1.72
CA THR A 268 11.65 -6.87 -1.54
C THR A 268 12.34 -7.27 -2.84
N VAL A 269 11.72 -8.13 -3.66
CA VAL A 269 12.24 -8.51 -4.98
C VAL A 269 12.26 -7.31 -5.92
N CYS A 270 11.19 -6.52 -5.97
CA CYS A 270 11.17 -5.30 -6.78
C CYS A 270 12.26 -4.31 -6.34
N ASP A 271 12.46 -4.11 -5.03
CA ASP A 271 13.52 -3.25 -4.53
C ASP A 271 14.93 -3.77 -4.85
N LEU A 272 15.18 -5.08 -4.71
CA LEU A 272 16.46 -5.69 -5.09
C LEU A 272 16.74 -5.48 -6.58
N ILE A 273 15.77 -5.76 -7.46
CA ILE A 273 15.91 -5.52 -8.90
C ILE A 273 16.17 -4.04 -9.18
N GLY A 274 15.44 -3.15 -8.52
CA GLY A 274 15.56 -1.70 -8.70
C GLY A 274 16.95 -1.16 -8.33
N ARG A 275 17.61 -1.75 -7.32
CA ARG A 275 18.98 -1.42 -6.94
C ARG A 275 20.04 -1.96 -7.92
N THR A 276 19.77 -3.07 -8.61
CA THR A 276 20.78 -3.78 -9.43
C THR A 276 20.68 -3.53 -10.93
N ILE A 277 19.52 -3.10 -11.43
CA ILE A 277 19.24 -3.08 -12.88
C ILE A 277 19.96 -1.95 -13.63
N ILE A 278 20.15 -0.77 -13.01
CA ILE A 278 20.85 0.38 -13.62
C ILE A 278 21.88 0.95 -12.62
N SER A 279 22.87 0.18 -12.17
CA SER A 279 23.91 0.73 -11.29
C SER A 279 24.65 1.91 -11.98
N PRO A 280 24.90 3.04 -11.27
CA PRO A 280 24.70 3.31 -9.83
C PRO A 280 23.34 3.95 -9.47
N PHE A 281 22.42 4.09 -10.42
CA PHE A 281 21.10 4.71 -10.23
C PHE A 281 20.06 3.67 -9.79
N GLU A 282 19.24 4.03 -8.82
CA GLU A 282 18.15 3.16 -8.36
C GLU A 282 16.86 3.45 -9.14
N VAL A 283 16.25 2.40 -9.69
CA VAL A 283 14.94 2.49 -10.31
C VAL A 283 13.86 2.48 -9.21
N PRO A 284 12.86 3.38 -9.25
CA PRO A 284 11.78 3.40 -8.26
C PRO A 284 11.01 2.08 -8.20
N VAL A 285 10.72 1.62 -6.98
CA VAL A 285 10.04 0.34 -6.76
C VAL A 285 8.63 0.35 -7.32
N SER A 286 7.94 1.50 -7.28
CA SER A 286 6.60 1.63 -7.86
C SER A 286 6.57 1.32 -9.37
N LEU A 287 7.66 1.62 -10.10
CA LEU A 287 7.74 1.35 -11.54
C LEU A 287 7.78 -0.15 -11.79
N LEU A 288 8.63 -0.87 -11.07
CA LEU A 288 8.72 -2.33 -11.17
C LEU A 288 7.41 -3.00 -10.73
N LEU A 289 6.82 -2.53 -9.64
CA LEU A 289 5.49 -2.97 -9.18
C LEU A 289 4.41 -2.67 -10.21
N SER A 290 4.47 -1.55 -10.94
CA SER A 290 3.48 -1.20 -11.97
C SER A 290 3.60 -2.11 -13.19
N VAL A 291 4.81 -2.45 -13.62
CA VAL A 291 5.04 -3.34 -14.77
C VAL A 291 4.58 -4.76 -14.44
N VAL A 292 5.05 -5.32 -13.32
CA VAL A 292 4.61 -6.65 -12.84
C VAL A 292 3.10 -6.63 -12.55
N GLY A 293 2.67 -5.55 -11.89
CA GLY A 293 1.32 -5.01 -11.75
C GLY A 293 0.38 -5.31 -12.89
N ALA A 294 0.61 -4.58 -13.97
CA ALA A 294 -0.19 -4.60 -15.16
C ALA A 294 -0.20 -5.99 -15.81
N ILE A 295 0.96 -6.66 -15.91
CA ILE A 295 1.06 -7.98 -16.54
C ILE A 295 0.19 -8.99 -15.79
N VAL A 296 0.31 -9.06 -14.47
CA VAL A 296 -0.48 -10.01 -13.66
C VAL A 296 -1.95 -9.63 -13.67
N PHE A 297 -2.28 -8.35 -13.54
CA PHE A 297 -3.67 -7.88 -13.58
C PHE A 297 -4.36 -8.24 -14.90
N ILE A 298 -3.72 -7.99 -16.04
CA ILE A 298 -4.23 -8.37 -17.36
C ILE A 298 -4.39 -9.89 -17.46
N ALA A 299 -3.40 -10.67 -17.00
CA ALA A 299 -3.49 -12.13 -17.00
C ALA A 299 -4.66 -12.66 -16.16
N LEU A 300 -4.94 -12.03 -15.00
CA LEU A 300 -6.08 -12.38 -14.14
C LEU A 300 -7.42 -12.07 -14.81
N ILE A 301 -7.52 -10.96 -15.55
CA ILE A 301 -8.74 -10.60 -16.30
C ILE A 301 -8.96 -11.58 -17.46
N VAL A 302 -7.92 -11.87 -18.25
CA VAL A 302 -8.03 -12.75 -19.42
C VAL A 302 -8.39 -14.18 -19.02
N ARG A 303 -7.84 -14.70 -17.93
CA ARG A 303 -8.14 -16.07 -17.43
C ARG A 303 -9.56 -16.24 -16.87
N ARG A 304 -10.23 -15.16 -16.47
CA ARG A 304 -11.59 -15.19 -15.91
C ARG A 304 -12.69 -15.02 -16.98
N ARG A 305 -12.32 -14.78 -18.23
CA ARG A 305 -13.20 -14.90 -19.39
C ARG A 305 -13.09 -16.30 -19.97
#